data_AF-A0A160MBX7-F1
#
_entry.id   AF-A0A160MBX7-F1
#
_cell.length_a   1.000
_cell.length_b   1.000
_cell.length_c   1.000
_cell.angle_alpha   90.00
_cell.angle_beta   90.00
_cell.angle_gamma   90.00
#
_symmetry.space_group_name_H-M   'P 1'
#
loop_
_entity.id
_entity.type
_entity.pdbx_description
1 polymer ?
#
loop_
_entity_poly.entity_id
_entity_poly.type
_entity_poly.pdbx_seq_one_letter_code
_entity_poly.pdbx_strand_id
1 'polypeptide(L)'
;MTTWNLTQMQRHLLICNGATCMGAGAEEVTQQIRDEIRKNRLDEHIHTSRTRCNGRCKDKCVVIDYPKGTWYSVQQEDTARGIVQEAVKEDAIIYSMEHGERKRNENRIKGIDKYKKGKGKGTMKKAVLFVGHGSRMEAGNNEVRQFVGQMRDCIDPALLVETCFLEFASPNIEDGIQLCVEKGADEIHVIPIILLHAGHSKLHIPAEIEHAKEHFPDIQFTYGQTIGVHEEVLEILKTRLAETGFDVNQTHEDTAILLIGRGGSDPYANADFYKISRLLWEKLNVSAVECAFMGVTTPTVKDGMERCIKLGAKKIIMLPYFLFTGILMERMNKMAEQFKASYPHISIDIAEYFGYHPKLRTVLLERMNQALDGTSTGMQDLENFRKYAEEHGYEHHHHH
;
A
#
# COMPACT_ATOMS: atom_id res chain seq x y z
N MET A 1 -22.13 11.30 12.32
CA MET A 1 -21.06 12.29 12.11
C MET A 1 -21.45 13.54 12.86
N THR A 2 -20.71 13.88 13.91
CA THR A 2 -20.91 15.12 14.66
C THR A 2 -20.25 16.27 13.89
N THR A 3 -21.03 17.25 13.46
CA THR A 3 -20.52 18.52 12.91
C THR A 3 -20.26 19.48 14.06
N TRP A 4 -18.99 19.76 14.35
CA TRP A 4 -18.59 20.75 15.36
C TRP A 4 -18.83 22.16 14.82
N ASN A 5 -19.36 23.06 15.66
CA ASN A 5 -19.47 24.48 15.31
C ASN A 5 -18.13 25.18 15.58
N LEU A 6 -17.36 25.45 14.53
CA LEU A 6 -16.03 26.05 14.62
C LEU A 6 -16.03 27.58 14.38
N THR A 7 -17.19 28.23 14.40
CA THR A 7 -17.30 29.67 14.08
C THR A 7 -16.51 30.56 15.04
N GLN A 8 -16.34 30.14 16.30
CA GLN A 8 -15.60 30.85 17.33
C GLN A 8 -14.13 30.39 17.46
N MET A 9 -13.68 29.46 16.60
CA MET A 9 -12.33 28.91 16.66
C MET A 9 -11.31 29.99 16.32
N GLN A 10 -10.36 30.21 17.22
CA GLN A 10 -9.26 31.16 17.05
C GLN A 10 -7.95 30.45 16.76
N ARG A 11 -7.75 29.25 17.34
CA ARG A 11 -6.53 28.47 17.21
C ARG A 11 -6.83 27.03 16.83
N HIS A 12 -5.98 26.46 15.99
CA HIS A 12 -6.04 25.06 15.60
C HIS A 12 -4.68 24.41 15.86
N LEU A 13 -4.67 23.50 16.84
CA LEU A 13 -3.47 22.75 17.20
C LEU A 13 -3.41 21.46 16.39
N LEU A 14 -2.41 21.37 15.51
CA LEU A 14 -2.12 20.20 14.69
C LEU A 14 -1.07 19.34 15.38
N ILE A 15 -1.42 18.12 15.75
CA ILE A 15 -0.59 17.23 16.56
C ILE A 15 -0.04 16.12 15.66
N CYS A 16 1.28 15.94 15.62
CA CYS A 16 1.92 14.94 14.76
C CYS A 16 1.72 13.53 15.32
N ASN A 17 1.07 12.66 14.55
CA ASN A 17 0.88 11.24 14.86
C ASN A 17 1.70 10.35 13.91
N GLY A 18 2.77 10.88 13.31
CA GLY A 18 3.76 10.05 12.60
C GLY A 18 4.39 9.02 13.54
N ALA A 19 4.79 7.86 13.00
CA ALA A 19 5.27 6.72 13.80
C ALA A 19 6.34 7.09 14.84
N THR A 20 7.30 7.94 14.48
CA THR A 20 8.34 8.41 15.41
C THR A 20 7.78 9.24 16.57
N CYS A 21 6.77 10.08 16.33
CA CYS A 21 6.11 10.85 17.40
C CYS A 21 5.21 9.95 18.25
N MET A 22 4.48 9.01 17.64
CA MET A 22 3.71 8.01 18.39
C MET A 22 4.59 7.19 19.33
N GLY A 23 5.75 6.72 18.85
CA GLY A 23 6.74 6.04 19.68
C GLY A 23 7.41 6.90 20.75
N ALA A 24 7.19 8.23 20.73
CA ALA A 24 7.69 9.18 21.73
C ALA A 24 6.56 9.80 22.58
N GLY A 25 5.36 9.19 22.58
CA GLY A 25 4.26 9.59 23.45
C GLY A 25 3.32 10.65 22.88
N ALA A 26 3.13 10.71 21.56
CA ALA A 26 2.21 11.67 20.93
C ALA A 26 0.73 11.47 21.34
N GLU A 27 0.35 10.28 21.79
CA GLU A 27 -0.99 10.01 22.31
C GLU A 27 -1.19 10.76 23.65
N GLU A 28 -0.23 10.67 24.55
CA GLU A 28 -0.19 11.36 25.83
C GLU A 28 -0.16 12.88 25.63
N VAL A 29 0.66 13.37 24.69
CA VAL A 29 0.67 14.79 24.32
C VAL A 29 -0.71 15.24 23.83
N THR A 30 -1.38 14.43 23.00
CA THR A 30 -2.73 14.74 22.54
C THR A 30 -3.71 14.83 23.70
N GLN A 31 -3.64 13.88 24.62
CA GLN A 31 -4.53 13.82 25.76
C GLN A 31 -4.31 15.02 26.70
N GLN A 32 -3.06 15.33 27.02
CA GLN A 32 -2.68 16.47 27.86
C GLN A 32 -3.16 17.82 27.29
N ILE A 33 -2.99 18.04 25.98
CA ILE A 33 -3.49 19.26 25.32
C ILE A 33 -5.02 19.34 25.44
N ARG A 34 -5.72 18.24 25.14
CA ARG A 34 -7.20 18.20 25.19
C ARG A 34 -7.75 18.31 26.61
N ASP A 35 -7.04 17.78 27.60
CA ASP A 35 -7.39 17.93 29.01
C ASP A 35 -7.21 19.37 29.47
N GLU A 36 -6.11 20.02 29.09
CA GLU A 36 -5.84 21.41 29.43
C GLU A 36 -6.84 22.37 28.75
N ILE A 37 -7.22 22.12 27.49
CA ILE A 37 -8.29 22.88 26.81
C ILE A 37 -9.61 22.79 27.59
N ARG A 38 -10.04 21.58 27.96
CA ARG A 38 -11.28 21.35 28.72
C ARG A 38 -11.24 21.98 30.10
N LYS A 39 -10.12 21.85 30.81
CA LYS A 39 -9.90 22.44 32.13
C LYS A 39 -10.05 23.95 32.12
N ASN A 40 -9.58 24.60 31.06
CA ASN A 40 -9.68 26.05 30.87
C ASN A 40 -10.93 26.48 30.09
N ARG A 41 -11.81 25.53 29.72
CA ARG A 41 -13.05 25.76 28.96
C ARG A 41 -12.82 26.46 27.62
N LEU A 42 -11.77 26.04 26.90
CA LEU A 42 -11.35 26.63 25.64
C LEU A 42 -11.84 25.84 24.40
N ASP A 43 -12.73 24.86 24.58
CA ASP A 43 -13.19 23.97 23.50
C ASP A 43 -13.83 24.70 22.30
N GLU A 44 -14.43 25.88 22.52
CA GLU A 44 -15.00 26.72 21.46
C GLU A 44 -13.94 27.54 20.70
N HIS A 45 -12.78 27.76 21.30
CA HIS A 45 -11.73 28.66 20.79
C HIS A 45 -10.52 27.90 20.24
N ILE A 46 -10.23 26.71 20.76
CA ILE A 46 -9.08 25.89 20.38
C ILE A 46 -9.56 24.52 19.90
N HIS A 47 -9.36 24.26 18.61
CA HIS A 47 -9.59 22.93 18.04
C HIS A 47 -8.28 22.13 17.97
N THR A 48 -8.39 20.80 18.00
CA THR A 48 -7.22 19.90 17.85
C THR A 48 -7.47 18.91 16.73
N SER A 49 -6.48 18.71 15.86
CA SER A 49 -6.50 17.63 14.88
C SER A 49 -5.21 16.84 14.91
N ARG A 50 -5.33 15.52 14.80
CA ARG A 50 -4.19 14.64 14.60
C ARG A 50 -3.78 14.71 13.13
N THR A 51 -2.49 14.84 12.90
CA THR A 51 -1.85 14.92 11.58
C THR A 51 -0.96 13.72 11.36
N ARG A 52 -0.55 13.51 10.11
CA ARG A 52 0.48 12.53 9.76
C ARG A 52 1.87 13.02 10.20
N CYS A 53 2.92 12.41 9.67
CA CYS A 53 4.29 12.86 9.92
C CYS A 53 4.50 14.29 9.38
N ASN A 54 4.97 15.18 10.24
CA ASN A 54 5.32 16.57 9.87
C ASN A 54 6.81 16.74 9.52
N GLY A 55 7.55 15.65 9.25
CA GLY A 55 8.95 15.69 8.78
C GLY A 55 10.01 16.13 9.79
N ARG A 56 9.63 16.44 11.03
CA ARG A 56 10.54 16.91 12.12
C ARG A 56 10.79 15.84 13.18
N CYS A 57 11.10 14.61 12.75
CA CYS A 57 11.27 13.43 13.63
C CYS A 57 12.32 13.59 14.74
N LYS A 58 13.29 14.49 14.57
CA LYS A 58 14.33 14.79 15.57
C LYS A 58 13.83 15.73 16.68
N ASP A 59 12.75 16.47 16.45
CA ASP A 59 12.12 17.36 17.43
C ASP A 59 10.85 16.75 18.04
N LYS A 60 10.62 15.45 17.84
CA LYS A 60 9.45 14.74 18.37
C LYS A 60 9.25 15.00 19.88
N CYS A 61 8.01 15.11 20.37
CA CYS A 61 6.75 15.15 19.60
C CYS A 61 6.51 16.55 18.99
N VAL A 62 5.78 16.65 17.88
CA VAL A 62 5.59 17.93 17.17
C VAL A 62 4.14 18.40 17.25
N VAL A 63 3.94 19.65 17.64
CA VAL A 63 2.63 20.34 17.64
C VAL A 63 2.76 21.66 16.89
N ILE A 64 1.80 21.99 16.04
CA ILE A 64 1.77 23.25 15.28
C ILE A 64 0.54 24.05 15.68
N ASP A 65 0.73 25.33 16.00
CA ASP A 65 -0.33 26.25 16.37
C ASP A 65 -0.66 27.19 15.21
N TYR A 66 -1.83 27.01 14.61
CA TYR A 66 -2.35 27.89 13.56
C TYR A 66 -3.42 28.84 14.12
N PRO A 67 -3.48 30.11 13.68
CA PRO A 67 -2.75 30.70 12.55
C PRO A 67 -1.35 31.24 12.88
N LYS A 68 -0.88 31.14 14.13
CA LYS A 68 0.44 31.67 14.55
C LYS A 68 1.60 31.10 13.72
N GLY A 69 1.44 29.87 13.22
CA GLY A 69 2.47 29.17 12.46
C GLY A 69 3.65 28.74 13.32
N THR A 70 3.49 28.71 14.65
CA THR A 70 4.54 28.29 15.59
C THR A 70 4.56 26.77 15.69
N TRP A 71 5.75 26.19 15.59
CA TRP A 71 5.99 24.76 15.71
C TRP A 71 6.68 24.49 17.04
N TYR A 72 6.19 23.50 17.78
CA TYR A 72 6.68 23.15 19.10
C TYR A 72 7.21 21.72 19.12
N SER A 73 8.30 21.52 19.85
CA SER A 73 8.78 20.21 20.29
C SER A 73 8.25 19.96 21.70
N VAL A 74 7.42 18.94 21.85
CA VAL A 74 6.75 18.59 23.10
C VAL A 74 7.41 17.35 23.66
N GLN A 75 8.29 17.54 24.63
CA GLN A 75 8.99 16.45 25.34
C GLN A 75 8.50 16.26 26.78
N GLN A 76 7.79 17.24 27.31
CA GLN A 76 7.31 17.27 28.69
C GLN A 76 5.87 17.78 28.73
N GLU A 77 5.13 17.35 29.74
CA GLU A 77 3.74 17.73 29.97
C GLU A 77 3.57 19.25 30.12
N ASP A 78 4.51 19.93 30.78
CA ASP A 78 4.47 21.39 30.95
C ASP A 78 4.50 22.12 29.60
N THR A 79 5.17 21.57 28.58
CA THR A 79 5.14 22.13 27.23
C THR A 79 3.77 21.97 26.60
N ALA A 80 3.14 20.80 26.74
CA ALA A 80 1.80 20.54 26.22
C ALA A 80 0.76 21.51 26.80
N ARG A 81 0.79 21.71 28.12
CA ARG A 81 -0.08 22.67 28.82
C ARG A 81 0.28 24.11 28.46
N GLY A 82 1.56 24.43 28.40
CA GLY A 82 2.08 25.74 28.01
C GLY A 82 1.63 26.18 26.62
N ILE A 83 1.47 25.25 25.66
CA ILE A 83 0.94 25.58 24.32
C ILE A 83 -0.48 26.12 24.43
N VAL A 84 -1.35 25.49 25.23
CA VAL A 84 -2.74 25.95 25.44
C VAL A 84 -2.76 27.30 26.14
N GLN A 85 -1.94 27.45 27.18
CA GLN A 85 -1.85 28.65 28.02
C GLN A 85 -1.03 29.81 27.42
N GLU A 86 -0.38 29.59 26.27
CA GLU A 86 0.54 30.54 25.63
C GLU A 86 1.80 30.87 26.46
N ALA A 87 2.21 29.95 27.33
CA ALA A 87 3.36 30.07 28.23
C ALA A 87 4.42 29.00 27.91
N VAL A 88 4.83 28.92 26.64
CA VAL A 88 5.84 27.96 26.18
C VAL A 88 7.24 28.55 26.30
N LYS A 89 8.16 27.79 26.90
CA LYS A 89 9.59 28.16 26.95
C LYS A 89 10.17 28.22 25.55
N GLU A 90 11.06 29.18 25.32
CA GLU A 90 11.66 29.44 24.01
C GLU A 90 12.39 28.21 23.44
N ASP A 91 13.05 27.43 24.30
CA ASP A 91 13.75 26.21 23.90
C ASP A 91 12.83 25.16 23.29
N ALA A 92 11.54 25.14 23.63
CA ALA A 92 10.56 24.23 23.05
C ALA A 92 10.08 24.66 21.64
N ILE A 93 10.34 25.88 21.21
CA ILE A 93 9.95 26.41 19.89
C ILE A 93 10.90 25.88 18.83
N ILE A 94 10.36 25.25 17.78
CA ILE A 94 11.09 24.79 16.59
C ILE A 94 11.17 25.92 15.57
N TYR A 95 10.00 26.44 15.20
CA TYR A 95 9.84 27.54 14.26
C TYR A 95 8.81 28.55 14.79
N SER A 96 9.03 29.82 14.50
CA SER A 96 8.08 30.93 14.68
C SER A 96 7.84 31.62 13.35
N MET A 97 6.73 32.36 13.24
CA MET A 97 6.50 33.26 12.11
C MET A 97 6.80 34.70 12.56
N GLU A 98 7.69 35.38 11.83
CA GLU A 98 8.04 36.78 12.05
C GLU A 98 7.98 37.52 10.72
N HIS A 99 7.15 38.55 10.62
CA HIS A 99 6.95 39.34 9.39
C HIS A 99 6.59 38.49 8.15
N GLY A 100 5.87 37.38 8.36
CA GLY A 100 5.50 36.45 7.28
C GLY A 100 6.59 35.44 6.91
N GLU A 101 7.77 35.53 7.52
CA GLU A 101 8.86 34.57 7.32
C GLU A 101 8.94 33.57 8.46
N ARG A 102 9.27 32.32 8.12
CA ARG A 102 9.49 31.27 9.11
C ARG A 102 10.91 31.36 9.66
N LYS A 103 11.06 31.68 10.95
CA LYS A 103 12.35 31.67 11.64
C LYS A 103 12.51 30.39 12.46
N ARG A 104 13.72 29.81 12.43
CA ARG A 104 14.09 28.63 13.23
C ARG A 104 14.74 29.09 14.52
N ASN A 105 14.40 28.46 15.63
CA ASN A 105 15.15 28.65 16.88
C ASN A 105 16.59 28.12 16.74
N GLU A 106 17.56 28.83 17.32
CA GLU A 106 18.99 28.49 17.24
C GLU A 106 19.32 27.13 17.87
N ASN A 107 18.61 26.75 18.94
CA ASN A 107 18.79 25.49 19.67
C ASN A 107 18.16 24.27 18.97
N ARG A 108 17.70 24.44 17.72
CA ARG A 108 16.99 23.41 16.96
C ARG A 108 17.77 23.03 15.73
N ILE A 109 17.82 21.74 15.47
CA ILE A 109 18.60 21.22 14.36
C ILE A 109 18.07 21.76 13.03
N LYS A 110 18.99 22.11 12.12
CA LYS A 110 18.64 22.44 10.74
C LYS A 110 17.98 21.21 10.09
N GLY A 111 16.84 21.42 9.42
CA GLY A 111 16.23 20.38 8.61
C GLY A 111 17.19 19.91 7.51
N ILE A 112 17.09 18.65 7.11
CA ILE A 112 17.78 18.14 5.93
C ILE A 112 16.88 18.33 4.71
N ASP A 113 17.49 18.48 3.54
CA ASP A 113 16.73 18.41 2.29
C ASP A 113 16.09 17.02 2.19
N LYS A 114 14.81 17.00 1.83
CA LYS A 114 14.04 15.76 1.68
C LYS A 114 14.70 14.87 0.63
N TYR A 115 15.02 15.44 -0.53
CA TYR A 115 15.66 14.75 -1.65
C TYR A 115 17.16 14.99 -1.64
N LYS A 116 17.94 13.92 -1.47
CA LYS A 116 19.40 13.99 -1.58
C LYS A 116 19.82 13.70 -3.02
N LYS A 117 20.68 14.54 -3.58
CA LYS A 117 21.28 14.28 -4.89
C LYS A 117 22.26 13.10 -4.81
N GLY A 118 22.19 12.20 -5.80
CA GLY A 118 23.13 11.09 -5.94
C GLY A 118 24.57 11.59 -6.14
N LYS A 119 25.55 10.82 -5.66
CA LYS A 119 26.97 11.08 -5.94
C LYS A 119 27.30 10.56 -7.34
N GLY A 120 27.07 11.36 -8.37
CA GLY A 120 27.42 10.99 -9.74
C GLY A 120 28.92 10.83 -9.93
N LYS A 121 29.43 9.59 -9.87
CA LYS A 121 30.78 9.18 -10.35
C LYS A 121 30.78 7.68 -10.66
N GLY A 122 30.80 7.30 -11.94
CA GLY A 122 31.01 5.91 -12.39
C GLY A 122 30.13 5.49 -13.57
N THR A 123 30.33 4.26 -14.03
CA THR A 123 29.52 3.56 -15.05
C THR A 123 28.03 3.60 -14.72
N MET A 124 27.18 3.78 -15.74
CA MET A 124 25.71 3.78 -15.63
C MET A 124 25.21 2.65 -14.74
N LYS A 125 24.49 2.99 -13.67
CA LYS A 125 24.03 2.03 -12.66
C LYS A 125 22.52 1.91 -12.69
N LYS A 126 22.02 0.69 -12.92
CA LYS A 126 20.59 0.40 -12.96
C LYS A 126 20.09 -0.11 -11.62
N ALA A 127 18.89 0.31 -11.25
CA ALA A 127 18.18 -0.17 -10.07
C ALA A 127 16.83 -0.78 -10.45
N VAL A 128 16.47 -1.87 -9.78
CA VAL A 128 15.15 -2.49 -9.81
C VAL A 128 14.48 -2.21 -8.47
N LEU A 129 13.38 -1.46 -8.50
CA LEU A 129 12.59 -1.14 -7.32
C LEU A 129 11.29 -1.96 -7.33
N PHE A 130 11.23 -3.02 -6.51
CA PHE A 130 10.02 -3.80 -6.36
C PHE A 130 9.00 -3.10 -5.45
N VAL A 131 7.77 -2.93 -5.93
CA VAL A 131 6.71 -2.21 -5.21
C VAL A 131 5.62 -3.18 -4.79
N GLY A 132 5.57 -3.54 -3.51
CA GLY A 132 4.42 -4.24 -2.94
C GLY A 132 3.26 -3.28 -2.67
N HIS A 133 2.03 -3.80 -2.54
CA HIS A 133 0.91 -2.95 -2.08
C HIS A 133 1.12 -2.48 -0.63
N GLY A 134 1.64 -3.36 0.22
CA GLY A 134 1.83 -3.15 1.66
C GLY A 134 0.57 -3.42 2.49
N SER A 135 0.78 -3.79 3.75
CA SER A 135 -0.24 -4.23 4.69
C SER A 135 -0.03 -3.57 6.04
N ARG A 136 -1.14 -3.35 6.77
CA ARG A 136 -1.08 -2.94 8.18
C ARG A 136 -0.51 -4.05 9.08
N MET A 137 -0.54 -5.29 8.61
CA MET A 137 0.07 -6.43 9.29
C MET A 137 1.50 -6.63 8.79
N GLU A 138 2.48 -6.46 9.68
CA GLU A 138 3.90 -6.52 9.31
C GLU A 138 4.34 -7.88 8.78
N ALA A 139 3.67 -8.97 9.18
CA ALA A 139 3.92 -10.30 8.64
C ALA A 139 3.79 -10.34 7.10
N GLY A 140 2.75 -9.72 6.54
CA GLY A 140 2.56 -9.65 5.09
C GLY A 140 3.63 -8.80 4.38
N ASN A 141 4.13 -7.74 5.05
CA ASN A 141 5.22 -6.93 4.51
C ASN A 141 6.55 -7.72 4.50
N ASN A 142 6.79 -8.54 5.52
CA ASN A 142 7.96 -9.40 5.61
C ASN A 142 7.95 -10.51 4.55
N GLU A 143 6.79 -11.08 4.22
CA GLU A 143 6.66 -12.05 3.12
C GLU A 143 7.15 -11.45 1.79
N VAL A 144 6.80 -10.19 1.49
CA VAL A 144 7.27 -9.49 0.28
C VAL A 144 8.79 -9.33 0.30
N ARG A 145 9.35 -8.84 1.41
CA ARG A 145 10.81 -8.61 1.54
C ARG A 145 11.58 -9.93 1.45
N GLN A 146 11.09 -10.98 2.08
CA GLN A 146 11.70 -12.30 2.03
C GLN A 146 11.65 -12.86 0.60
N PHE A 147 10.51 -12.74 -0.08
CA PHE A 147 10.35 -13.20 -1.44
C PHE A 147 11.30 -12.48 -2.40
N VAL A 148 11.36 -11.15 -2.36
CA VAL A 148 12.33 -10.38 -3.17
C VAL A 148 13.77 -10.75 -2.79
N GLY A 149 14.05 -10.96 -1.49
CA GLY A 149 15.35 -11.45 -1.01
C GLY A 149 15.77 -12.77 -1.67
N GLN A 150 14.84 -13.73 -1.78
CA GLN A 150 15.06 -15.02 -2.45
C GLN A 150 15.23 -14.91 -3.97
N MET A 151 14.73 -13.83 -4.58
CA MET A 151 14.92 -13.58 -6.01
C MET A 151 16.29 -13.02 -6.34
N ARG A 152 16.99 -12.39 -5.37
CA ARG A 152 18.28 -11.73 -5.61
C ARG A 152 19.33 -12.66 -6.23
N ASP A 153 19.32 -13.93 -5.86
CA ASP A 153 20.25 -14.94 -6.41
C ASP A 153 20.02 -15.21 -7.91
N CYS A 154 18.86 -14.83 -8.44
CA CYS A 154 18.49 -14.96 -9.85
C CYS A 154 18.57 -13.63 -10.62
N ILE A 155 18.99 -12.55 -9.96
CA ILE A 155 19.11 -11.21 -10.56
C ILE A 155 20.60 -10.90 -10.74
N ASP A 156 20.95 -10.21 -11.83
CA ASP A 156 22.33 -9.76 -12.07
C ASP A 156 22.85 -8.98 -10.84
N PRO A 157 23.95 -9.43 -10.20
CA PRO A 157 24.53 -8.76 -9.04
C PRO A 157 24.96 -7.30 -9.28
N ALA A 158 25.10 -6.88 -10.54
CA ALA A 158 25.38 -5.49 -10.89
C ALA A 158 24.17 -4.56 -10.68
N LEU A 159 22.94 -5.10 -10.65
CA LEU A 159 21.72 -4.33 -10.44
C LEU A 159 21.51 -4.02 -8.96
N LEU A 160 21.18 -2.76 -8.65
CA LEU A 160 20.67 -2.40 -7.34
C LEU A 160 19.26 -2.93 -7.19
N VAL A 161 18.99 -3.73 -6.16
CA VAL A 161 17.64 -4.25 -5.91
C VAL A 161 17.12 -3.68 -4.59
N GLU A 162 16.00 -2.99 -4.65
CA GLU A 162 15.29 -2.45 -3.49
C GLU A 162 13.83 -2.90 -3.46
N THR A 163 13.20 -2.77 -2.28
CA THR A 163 11.80 -3.09 -2.08
C THR A 163 11.14 -1.96 -1.29
N CYS A 164 9.99 -1.50 -1.79
CA CYS A 164 9.16 -0.52 -1.14
C CYS A 164 7.68 -0.90 -1.23
N PHE A 165 6.82 -0.07 -0.65
CA PHE A 165 5.40 -0.31 -0.58
C PHE A 165 4.62 0.90 -1.04
N LEU A 166 3.50 0.64 -1.71
CA LEU A 166 2.56 1.67 -2.11
C LEU A 166 1.89 2.31 -0.89
N GLU A 167 1.40 1.49 0.04
CA GLU A 167 0.63 1.94 1.20
C GLU A 167 0.93 1.10 2.46
N PHE A 168 0.56 1.61 3.63
CA PHE A 168 0.56 0.92 4.94
C PHE A 168 1.89 0.40 5.49
N ALA A 169 2.97 0.47 4.72
CA ALA A 169 4.27 -0.05 5.08
C ALA A 169 5.39 0.89 4.61
N SER A 170 6.57 0.71 5.19
CA SER A 170 7.78 1.46 4.84
C SER A 170 8.90 0.50 4.40
N PRO A 171 9.82 0.95 3.53
CA PRO A 171 9.86 2.27 2.87
C PRO A 171 8.71 2.46 1.88
N ASN A 172 8.19 3.69 1.74
CA ASN A 172 7.21 4.01 0.70
C ASN A 172 7.90 4.17 -0.68
N ILE A 173 7.15 4.42 -1.75
CA ILE A 173 7.73 4.54 -3.11
C ILE A 173 8.76 5.67 -3.20
N GLU A 174 8.43 6.86 -2.66
CA GLU A 174 9.34 8.00 -2.60
C GLU A 174 10.65 7.65 -1.86
N ASP A 175 10.56 7.03 -0.68
CA ASP A 175 11.71 6.56 0.11
C ASP A 175 12.55 5.52 -0.68
N GLY A 176 11.89 4.62 -1.40
CA GLY A 176 12.52 3.59 -2.21
C GLY A 176 13.29 4.17 -3.40
N ILE A 177 12.68 5.12 -4.12
CA ILE A 177 13.33 5.86 -5.21
C ILE A 177 14.53 6.64 -4.67
N GLN A 178 14.36 7.37 -3.57
CA GLN A 178 15.45 8.09 -2.94
C GLN A 178 16.61 7.17 -2.54
N LEU A 179 16.32 5.99 -2.00
CA LEU A 179 17.35 5.01 -1.65
C LEU A 179 18.14 4.54 -2.89
N CYS A 180 17.46 4.31 -4.01
CA CYS A 180 18.12 3.98 -5.29
C CYS A 180 19.05 5.12 -5.75
N VAL A 181 18.58 6.38 -5.71
CA VAL A 181 19.37 7.56 -6.08
C VAL A 181 20.57 7.75 -5.15
N GLU A 182 20.39 7.60 -3.84
CA GLU A 182 21.48 7.70 -2.85
C GLU A 182 22.55 6.60 -3.06
N LYS A 183 22.15 5.43 -3.57
CA LYS A 183 23.05 4.34 -3.97
C LYS A 183 23.69 4.54 -5.36
N GLY A 184 23.39 5.66 -6.01
CA GLY A 184 23.98 6.10 -7.27
C GLY A 184 23.34 5.46 -8.50
N ALA A 185 22.04 5.12 -8.47
CA ALA A 185 21.32 4.70 -9.66
C ALA A 185 21.15 5.88 -10.64
N ASP A 186 21.29 5.60 -11.94
CA ASP A 186 21.00 6.50 -13.06
C ASP A 186 19.71 6.08 -13.79
N GLU A 187 19.36 4.79 -13.72
CA GLU A 187 18.09 4.23 -14.21
C GLU A 187 17.37 3.50 -13.07
N ILE A 188 16.07 3.71 -12.91
CA ILE A 188 15.23 3.03 -11.93
C ILE A 188 14.05 2.36 -12.65
N HIS A 189 14.02 1.02 -12.60
CA HIS A 189 12.97 0.18 -13.15
C HIS A 189 12.01 -0.22 -12.02
N VAL A 190 10.82 0.35 -12.01
CA VAL A 190 9.81 0.17 -10.96
C VAL A 190 8.92 -1.02 -11.30
N ILE A 191 8.99 -2.10 -10.50
CA ILE A 191 8.30 -3.37 -10.78
C ILE A 191 7.18 -3.61 -9.76
N PRO A 192 5.90 -3.48 -10.14
CA PRO A 192 4.79 -3.68 -9.22
C PRO A 192 4.54 -5.15 -8.91
N ILE A 193 4.59 -5.52 -7.63
CA ILE A 193 4.16 -6.83 -7.12
C ILE A 193 2.66 -6.78 -6.81
N ILE A 194 1.86 -6.68 -7.87
CA ILE A 194 0.40 -6.53 -7.82
C ILE A 194 -0.23 -7.54 -8.78
N LEU A 195 -1.21 -8.32 -8.30
CA LEU A 195 -1.84 -9.41 -9.06
C LEU A 195 -2.57 -8.93 -10.32
N LEU A 196 -3.36 -7.87 -10.18
CA LEU A 196 -4.24 -7.38 -11.23
C LEU A 196 -4.04 -5.90 -11.47
N HIS A 197 -4.26 -5.51 -12.71
CA HIS A 197 -4.00 -4.18 -13.20
C HIS A 197 -5.14 -3.21 -12.85
N ALA A 198 -5.11 -2.66 -11.63
CA ALA A 198 -6.17 -1.79 -11.08
C ALA A 198 -5.70 -0.34 -10.85
N GLY A 199 -6.61 0.53 -10.37
CA GLY A 199 -6.36 1.97 -10.16
C GLY A 199 -5.07 2.30 -9.39
N HIS A 200 -4.73 1.54 -8.35
CA HIS A 200 -3.46 1.70 -7.60
C HIS A 200 -2.21 1.60 -8.50
N SER A 201 -2.17 0.61 -9.41
CA SER A 201 -1.07 0.45 -10.38
C SER A 201 -1.16 1.40 -11.58
N LYS A 202 -2.34 1.91 -11.94
CA LYS A 202 -2.53 2.81 -13.09
C LYS A 202 -2.36 4.29 -12.76
N LEU A 203 -2.53 4.66 -11.51
CA LEU A 203 -2.54 6.06 -11.08
C LEU A 203 -1.47 6.32 -10.01
N HIS A 204 -1.50 5.59 -8.90
CA HIS A 204 -0.70 5.99 -7.73
C HIS A 204 0.80 5.72 -7.94
N ILE A 205 1.18 4.54 -8.44
CA ILE A 205 2.60 4.27 -8.73
C ILE A 205 3.12 5.20 -9.85
N PRO A 206 2.41 5.39 -10.98
CA PRO A 206 2.76 6.39 -11.98
C PRO A 206 2.92 7.81 -11.42
N ALA A 207 2.02 8.26 -10.54
CA ALA A 207 2.12 9.57 -9.90
C ALA A 207 3.42 9.73 -9.11
N GLU A 208 3.75 8.76 -8.26
CA GLU A 208 4.99 8.78 -7.48
C GLU A 208 6.24 8.79 -8.38
N ILE A 209 6.20 8.13 -9.54
CA ILE A 209 7.28 8.17 -10.53
C ILE A 209 7.40 9.57 -11.17
N GLU A 210 6.29 10.19 -11.57
CA GLU A 210 6.32 11.51 -12.21
C GLU A 210 6.76 12.60 -11.21
N HIS A 211 6.29 12.54 -9.96
CA HIS A 211 6.77 13.41 -8.88
C HIS A 211 8.25 13.21 -8.59
N ALA A 212 8.75 11.98 -8.62
CA ALA A 212 10.18 11.73 -8.49
C ALA A 212 10.99 12.36 -9.63
N LYS A 213 10.47 12.40 -10.87
CA LYS A 213 11.16 13.04 -12.01
C LYS A 213 11.33 14.54 -11.85
N GLU A 214 10.38 15.22 -11.21
CA GLU A 214 10.52 16.66 -10.91
C GLU A 214 11.73 16.93 -10.00
N HIS A 215 12.02 15.99 -9.09
CA HIS A 215 13.10 16.11 -8.10
C HIS A 215 14.42 15.50 -8.57
N PHE A 216 14.35 14.52 -9.47
CA PHE A 216 15.49 13.78 -10.01
C PHE A 216 15.45 13.75 -11.56
N PRO A 217 15.58 14.91 -12.23
CA PRO A 217 15.38 15.01 -13.69
C PRO A 217 16.42 14.25 -14.52
N ASP A 218 17.58 13.95 -13.93
CA ASP A 218 18.66 13.20 -14.58
C ASP A 218 18.47 11.67 -14.49
N ILE A 219 17.48 11.19 -13.72
CA ILE A 219 17.20 9.76 -13.53
C ILE A 219 16.18 9.28 -14.55
N GLN A 220 16.50 8.21 -15.26
CA GLN A 220 15.55 7.55 -16.16
C GLN A 220 14.68 6.58 -15.38
N PHE A 221 13.37 6.60 -15.64
CA PHE A 221 12.42 5.70 -15.01
C PHE A 221 11.71 4.84 -16.04
N THR A 222 11.64 3.53 -15.78
CA THR A 222 10.79 2.60 -16.52
C THR A 222 9.77 1.98 -15.58
N TYR A 223 8.51 1.89 -16.02
CA TYR A 223 7.47 1.24 -15.25
C TYR A 223 7.19 -0.17 -15.80
N GLY A 224 7.32 -1.17 -14.92
CA GLY A 224 7.06 -2.57 -15.19
C GLY A 224 5.56 -2.87 -15.23
N GLN A 225 5.18 -3.81 -16.08
CA GLN A 225 3.82 -4.35 -16.08
C GLN A 225 3.54 -5.11 -14.77
N THR A 226 2.28 -5.12 -14.34
CA THR A 226 1.80 -5.95 -13.22
C THR A 226 1.87 -7.46 -13.53
N ILE A 227 1.62 -8.32 -12.54
CA ILE A 227 1.63 -9.78 -12.73
C ILE A 227 0.62 -10.17 -13.83
N GLY A 228 -0.62 -9.73 -13.68
CA GLY A 228 -1.68 -9.84 -14.68
C GLY A 228 -2.05 -11.28 -15.01
N VAL A 229 -2.58 -11.46 -16.22
CA VAL A 229 -2.93 -12.78 -16.76
C VAL A 229 -1.67 -13.46 -17.29
N HIS A 230 -1.28 -14.57 -16.66
CA HIS A 230 -0.04 -15.27 -16.99
C HIS A 230 -0.16 -16.78 -16.78
N GLU A 231 0.56 -17.60 -17.57
CA GLU A 231 0.49 -19.06 -17.47
C GLU A 231 0.93 -19.57 -16.08
N GLU A 232 2.03 -19.04 -15.55
CA GLU A 232 2.49 -19.39 -14.19
C GLU A 232 1.49 -19.01 -13.09
N VAL A 233 0.62 -18.02 -13.30
CA VAL A 233 -0.47 -17.72 -12.35
C VAL A 233 -1.46 -18.89 -12.29
N LEU A 234 -1.79 -19.48 -13.44
CA LEU A 234 -2.67 -20.64 -13.51
C LEU A 234 -2.03 -21.88 -12.88
N GLU A 235 -0.73 -22.07 -13.06
CA GLU A 235 0.01 -23.15 -12.41
C GLU A 235 0.10 -22.99 -10.89
N ILE A 236 0.20 -21.76 -10.37
CA ILE A 236 0.10 -21.50 -8.94
C ILE A 236 -1.29 -21.89 -8.42
N LEU A 237 -2.36 -21.45 -9.11
CA LEU A 237 -3.73 -21.79 -8.73
C LEU A 237 -3.98 -23.30 -8.72
N LYS A 238 -3.47 -24.03 -9.72
CA LYS A 238 -3.50 -25.51 -9.76
C LYS A 238 -2.72 -26.13 -8.59
N THR A 239 -1.57 -25.56 -8.22
CA THR A 239 -0.79 -26.03 -7.07
C THR A 239 -1.59 -25.87 -5.78
N ARG A 240 -2.23 -24.71 -5.57
CA ARG A 240 -3.09 -24.46 -4.40
C ARG A 240 -4.28 -25.40 -4.31
N LEU A 241 -4.87 -25.76 -5.46
CA LEU A 241 -5.90 -26.80 -5.51
C LEU A 241 -5.32 -28.17 -5.12
N ALA A 242 -4.18 -28.56 -5.68
CA ALA A 242 -3.54 -29.84 -5.35
C ALA A 242 -3.20 -30.00 -3.86
N GLU A 243 -2.83 -28.91 -3.19
CA GLU A 243 -2.56 -28.87 -1.75
C GLU A 243 -3.79 -29.23 -0.90
N THR A 244 -5.03 -29.11 -1.42
CA THR A 244 -6.25 -29.57 -0.74
C THR A 244 -6.52 -31.08 -0.92
N GLY A 245 -5.62 -31.81 -1.58
CA GLY A 245 -5.84 -33.20 -2.00
C GLY A 245 -6.67 -33.34 -3.28
N PHE A 246 -6.90 -32.25 -4.02
CA PHE A 246 -7.59 -32.29 -5.31
C PHE A 246 -6.64 -32.70 -6.44
N ASP A 247 -6.93 -33.81 -7.14
CA ASP A 247 -6.12 -34.21 -8.29
C ASP A 247 -6.54 -33.43 -9.55
N VAL A 248 -5.70 -32.46 -9.94
CA VAL A 248 -5.92 -31.57 -11.09
C VAL A 248 -5.95 -32.28 -12.44
N ASN A 249 -5.50 -33.54 -12.53
CA ASN A 249 -5.46 -34.30 -13.79
C ASN A 249 -6.65 -35.26 -13.95
N GLN A 250 -7.46 -35.45 -12.90
CA GLN A 250 -8.65 -36.31 -12.93
C GLN A 250 -9.92 -35.51 -13.23
N THR A 251 -10.96 -36.21 -13.70
CA THR A 251 -12.29 -35.65 -13.90
C THR A 251 -13.08 -35.64 -12.59
N HIS A 252 -13.63 -34.49 -12.24
CA HIS A 252 -14.46 -34.28 -11.06
C HIS A 252 -15.80 -33.63 -11.47
N GLU A 253 -16.72 -34.45 -11.99
CA GLU A 253 -17.99 -34.00 -12.58
C GLU A 253 -18.97 -33.34 -11.58
N ASP A 254 -18.73 -33.51 -10.28
CA ASP A 254 -19.54 -32.94 -9.21
C ASP A 254 -18.81 -31.87 -8.37
N THR A 255 -17.59 -31.49 -8.79
CA THR A 255 -16.78 -30.48 -8.09
C THR A 255 -16.79 -29.15 -8.83
N ALA A 256 -17.04 -28.07 -8.10
CA ALA A 256 -16.86 -26.70 -8.59
C ALA A 256 -15.71 -26.00 -7.86
N ILE A 257 -15.00 -25.13 -8.57
CA ILE A 257 -14.00 -24.24 -7.99
C ILE A 257 -14.59 -22.84 -7.86
N LEU A 258 -14.55 -22.27 -6.66
CA LEU A 258 -14.94 -20.88 -6.44
C LEU A 258 -13.67 -20.03 -6.29
N LEU A 259 -13.23 -19.40 -7.39
CA LEU A 259 -12.06 -18.51 -7.41
C LEU A 259 -12.45 -17.14 -6.84
N ILE A 260 -11.78 -16.74 -5.76
CA ILE A 260 -12.19 -15.57 -4.97
C ILE A 260 -11.12 -14.49 -5.00
N GLY A 261 -11.46 -13.34 -5.59
CA GLY A 261 -10.61 -12.15 -5.63
C GLY A 261 -11.03 -11.09 -4.62
N ARG A 262 -10.27 -10.01 -4.53
CA ARG A 262 -10.65 -8.87 -3.68
C ARG A 262 -11.82 -8.11 -4.28
N GLY A 263 -11.77 -7.91 -5.60
CA GLY A 263 -12.64 -7.01 -6.34
C GLY A 263 -12.13 -5.57 -6.28
N GLY A 264 -12.37 -4.81 -7.34
CA GLY A 264 -11.98 -3.40 -7.42
C GLY A 264 -13.02 -2.56 -8.17
N SER A 265 -12.85 -1.25 -8.13
CA SER A 265 -13.66 -0.30 -8.92
C SER A 265 -13.24 -0.27 -10.40
N ASP A 266 -12.05 -0.79 -10.73
CA ASP A 266 -11.55 -0.85 -12.10
C ASP A 266 -12.19 -2.04 -12.85
N PRO A 267 -12.99 -1.79 -13.90
CA PRO A 267 -13.67 -2.85 -14.64
C PRO A 267 -12.71 -3.74 -15.43
N TYR A 268 -11.55 -3.22 -15.88
CA TYR A 268 -10.57 -4.01 -16.62
C TYR A 268 -9.84 -4.99 -15.69
N ALA A 269 -9.51 -4.57 -14.47
CA ALA A 269 -8.94 -5.48 -13.46
C ALA A 269 -9.90 -6.62 -13.14
N ASN A 270 -11.20 -6.31 -13.02
CA ASN A 270 -12.23 -7.32 -12.79
C ASN A 270 -12.37 -8.25 -14.02
N ALA A 271 -12.32 -7.72 -15.24
CA ALA A 271 -12.36 -8.51 -16.47
C ALA A 271 -11.16 -9.48 -16.59
N ASP A 272 -9.95 -9.04 -16.23
CA ASP A 272 -8.77 -9.90 -16.19
C ASP A 272 -8.92 -11.05 -15.18
N PHE A 273 -9.57 -10.81 -14.04
CA PHE A 273 -9.89 -11.86 -13.08
C PHE A 273 -10.83 -12.91 -13.67
N TYR A 274 -11.87 -12.49 -14.40
CA TYR A 274 -12.74 -13.41 -15.14
C TYR A 274 -11.98 -14.17 -16.23
N LYS A 275 -11.05 -13.52 -16.93
CA LYS A 275 -10.18 -14.17 -17.92
C LYS A 275 -9.31 -15.25 -17.26
N ILE A 276 -8.69 -14.98 -16.12
CA ILE A 276 -7.93 -15.97 -15.34
C ILE A 276 -8.83 -17.15 -14.96
N SER A 277 -10.04 -16.88 -14.45
CA SER A 277 -11.00 -17.93 -14.09
C SER A 277 -11.38 -18.82 -15.26
N ARG A 278 -11.66 -18.24 -16.44
CA ARG A 278 -11.97 -19.00 -17.65
C ARG A 278 -10.79 -19.84 -18.10
N LEU A 279 -9.58 -19.27 -18.13
CA LEU A 279 -8.37 -19.99 -18.50
C LEU A 279 -8.03 -21.11 -17.51
N LEU A 280 -8.29 -20.90 -16.21
CA LEU A 280 -8.16 -21.94 -15.20
C LEU A 280 -9.15 -23.08 -15.46
N TRP A 281 -10.40 -22.77 -15.82
CA TRP A 281 -11.39 -23.79 -16.15
C TRP A 281 -10.96 -24.64 -17.35
N GLU A 282 -10.42 -24.05 -18.41
CA GLU A 282 -9.90 -24.84 -19.56
C GLU A 282 -8.75 -25.80 -19.19
N LYS A 283 -8.12 -25.61 -18.01
CA LYS A 283 -7.04 -26.46 -17.51
C LYS A 283 -7.48 -27.47 -16.45
N LEU A 284 -8.78 -27.50 -16.12
CA LEU A 284 -9.34 -28.35 -15.07
C LEU A 284 -10.53 -29.15 -15.60
N ASN A 285 -10.61 -30.42 -15.23
CA ASN A 285 -11.74 -31.28 -15.57
C ASN A 285 -12.82 -31.24 -14.48
N VAL A 286 -13.39 -30.05 -14.25
CA VAL A 286 -14.40 -29.77 -13.20
C VAL A 286 -15.72 -29.31 -13.81
N SER A 287 -16.81 -29.40 -13.05
CA SER A 287 -18.14 -29.00 -13.53
C SER A 287 -18.29 -27.50 -13.75
N ALA A 288 -17.63 -26.70 -12.91
CA ALA A 288 -17.63 -25.24 -13.04
C ALA A 288 -16.40 -24.61 -12.36
N VAL A 289 -15.98 -23.46 -12.88
CA VAL A 289 -15.13 -22.50 -12.16
C VAL A 289 -15.87 -21.17 -12.11
N GLU A 290 -16.25 -20.76 -10.91
CA GLU A 290 -16.99 -19.53 -10.65
C GLU A 290 -16.10 -18.44 -10.06
N CYS A 291 -16.35 -17.19 -10.45
CA CYS A 291 -15.73 -16.02 -9.89
C CYS A 291 -16.58 -15.44 -8.75
N ALA A 292 -15.90 -14.98 -7.70
CA ALA A 292 -16.53 -14.11 -6.72
C ALA A 292 -15.53 -13.11 -6.11
N PHE A 293 -16.07 -12.08 -5.47
CA PHE A 293 -15.29 -11.02 -4.85
C PHE A 293 -15.59 -10.88 -3.36
N MET A 294 -14.54 -10.64 -2.57
CA MET A 294 -14.64 -10.36 -1.14
C MET A 294 -15.25 -8.99 -0.83
N GLY A 295 -15.16 -8.04 -1.77
CA GLY A 295 -15.76 -6.72 -1.63
C GLY A 295 -15.64 -5.86 -2.91
N VAL A 296 -16.07 -4.60 -2.76
CA VAL A 296 -16.05 -3.54 -3.80
C VAL A 296 -17.00 -3.77 -4.98
N THR A 297 -17.03 -4.97 -5.54
CA THR A 297 -17.84 -5.33 -6.71
C THR A 297 -18.55 -6.67 -6.51
N THR A 298 -19.41 -7.03 -7.45
CA THR A 298 -20.21 -8.26 -7.48
C THR A 298 -19.78 -9.16 -8.65
N PRO A 299 -20.07 -10.47 -8.59
CA PRO A 299 -20.81 -11.22 -7.56
C PRO A 299 -20.03 -11.38 -6.24
N THR A 300 -20.76 -11.42 -5.13
CA THR A 300 -20.17 -11.67 -3.80
C THR A 300 -19.80 -13.15 -3.65
N VAL A 301 -18.94 -13.49 -2.68
CA VAL A 301 -18.62 -14.90 -2.35
C VAL A 301 -19.86 -15.72 -2.05
N LYS A 302 -20.88 -15.11 -1.42
CA LYS A 302 -22.17 -15.77 -1.19
C LYS A 302 -22.89 -16.08 -2.51
N ASP A 303 -22.96 -15.10 -3.42
CA ASP A 303 -23.60 -15.30 -4.73
C ASP A 303 -22.88 -16.38 -5.54
N GLY A 304 -21.54 -16.40 -5.51
CA GLY A 304 -20.73 -17.42 -6.17
C GLY A 304 -20.96 -18.82 -5.58
N MET A 305 -20.97 -18.94 -4.26
CA MET A 305 -21.29 -20.20 -3.55
C MET A 305 -22.68 -20.72 -3.93
N GLU A 306 -23.70 -19.85 -3.88
CA GLU A 306 -25.07 -20.22 -4.27
C GLU A 306 -25.16 -20.66 -5.73
N ARG A 307 -24.41 -20.03 -6.64
CA ARG A 307 -24.34 -20.43 -8.05
C ARG A 307 -23.71 -21.79 -8.23
N CYS A 308 -22.58 -22.08 -7.59
CA CYS A 308 -21.96 -23.41 -7.61
C CYS A 308 -22.96 -24.50 -7.19
N ILE A 309 -23.71 -24.26 -6.11
CA ILE A 309 -24.72 -25.20 -5.61
C ILE A 309 -25.88 -25.37 -6.60
N LYS A 310 -26.41 -24.27 -7.16
CA LYS A 310 -27.50 -24.32 -8.14
C LYS A 310 -27.10 -25.02 -9.45
N LEU A 311 -25.82 -24.99 -9.81
CA LEU A 311 -25.27 -25.73 -10.94
C LEU A 311 -25.03 -27.22 -10.64
N GLY A 312 -25.31 -27.68 -9.41
CA GLY A 312 -25.30 -29.09 -9.04
C GLY A 312 -23.99 -29.58 -8.43
N ALA A 313 -23.08 -28.68 -8.04
CA ALA A 313 -21.84 -29.07 -7.37
C ALA A 313 -22.14 -29.75 -6.02
N LYS A 314 -21.56 -30.92 -5.79
CA LYS A 314 -21.57 -31.65 -4.51
C LYS A 314 -20.31 -31.39 -3.69
N LYS A 315 -19.24 -30.91 -4.35
CA LYS A 315 -18.01 -30.43 -3.72
C LYS A 315 -17.67 -29.04 -4.25
N ILE A 316 -17.25 -28.14 -3.37
CA ILE A 316 -16.83 -26.78 -3.72
C ILE A 316 -15.49 -26.49 -3.05
N ILE A 317 -14.48 -26.12 -3.83
CA ILE A 317 -13.20 -25.67 -3.31
C ILE A 317 -13.13 -24.15 -3.45
N MET A 318 -13.07 -23.45 -2.32
CA MET A 318 -12.85 -22.02 -2.25
C MET A 318 -11.36 -21.74 -2.49
N LEU A 319 -11.03 -21.03 -3.56
CA LEU A 319 -9.66 -20.78 -4.02
C LEU A 319 -9.32 -19.29 -3.87
N PRO A 320 -8.56 -18.87 -2.84
CA PRO A 320 -8.27 -17.46 -2.58
C PRO A 320 -7.18 -16.91 -3.51
N TYR A 321 -7.49 -15.84 -4.25
CA TYR A 321 -6.55 -15.11 -5.12
C TYR A 321 -5.98 -13.86 -4.43
N PHE A 322 -5.16 -14.08 -3.40
CA PHE A 322 -4.47 -13.03 -2.63
C PHE A 322 -2.98 -13.34 -2.46
N LEU A 323 -2.13 -12.31 -2.51
CA LEU A 323 -0.68 -12.46 -2.32
C LEU A 323 -0.26 -12.75 -0.88
N PHE A 324 -1.07 -12.36 0.10
CA PHE A 324 -0.70 -12.44 1.51
C PHE A 324 -1.93 -12.74 2.38
N THR A 325 -1.65 -13.24 3.57
CA THR A 325 -2.65 -13.55 4.60
C THR A 325 -3.24 -12.29 5.27
N GLY A 326 -4.08 -12.47 6.28
CA GLY A 326 -4.62 -11.40 7.13
C GLY A 326 -6.14 -11.33 7.12
N ILE A 327 -6.69 -10.13 7.30
CA ILE A 327 -8.13 -9.91 7.57
C ILE A 327 -9.04 -10.57 6.52
N LEU A 328 -8.67 -10.55 5.24
CA LEU A 328 -9.48 -11.16 4.18
C LEU A 328 -9.49 -12.69 4.27
N MET A 329 -8.35 -13.31 4.59
CA MET A 329 -8.27 -14.76 4.81
C MET A 329 -9.02 -15.17 6.07
N GLU A 330 -8.89 -14.44 7.17
CA GLU A 330 -9.67 -14.68 8.39
C GLU A 330 -11.18 -14.61 8.14
N ARG A 331 -11.62 -13.61 7.34
CA ARG A 331 -13.02 -13.48 6.94
C ARG A 331 -13.46 -14.65 6.08
N MET A 332 -12.63 -15.09 5.13
CA MET A 332 -12.95 -16.22 4.25
C MET A 332 -13.09 -17.53 5.02
N ASN A 333 -12.21 -17.79 5.99
CA ASN A 333 -12.31 -18.96 6.88
C ASN A 333 -13.64 -18.96 7.65
N LYS A 334 -14.06 -17.82 8.19
CA LYS A 334 -15.38 -17.70 8.84
C LYS A 334 -16.53 -17.97 7.89
N MET A 335 -16.44 -17.51 6.65
CA MET A 335 -17.45 -17.78 5.63
C MET A 335 -17.51 -19.26 5.26
N ALA A 336 -16.36 -19.93 5.12
CA ALA A 336 -16.31 -21.36 4.83
C ALA A 336 -17.02 -22.18 5.93
N GLU A 337 -16.77 -21.88 7.21
CA GLU A 337 -17.46 -22.55 8.32
C GLU A 337 -18.98 -22.28 8.32
N GLN A 338 -19.40 -21.06 8.00
CA GLN A 338 -20.81 -20.73 7.84
C GLN A 338 -21.47 -21.50 6.68
N PHE A 339 -20.78 -21.64 5.55
CA PHE A 339 -21.30 -22.40 4.42
C PHE A 339 -21.37 -23.90 4.71
N LYS A 340 -20.36 -24.49 5.39
CA LYS A 340 -20.40 -25.88 5.85
C LYS A 340 -21.60 -26.14 6.76
N ALA A 341 -21.90 -25.23 7.68
CA ALA A 341 -23.06 -25.33 8.56
C ALA A 341 -24.39 -25.18 7.80
N SER A 342 -24.43 -24.31 6.78
CA SER A 342 -25.64 -24.04 5.99
C SER A 342 -25.95 -25.11 4.95
N TYR A 343 -24.91 -25.79 4.46
CA TYR A 343 -25.00 -26.78 3.37
C TYR A 343 -24.29 -28.09 3.76
N PRO A 344 -24.79 -28.84 4.77
CA PRO A 344 -24.09 -30.00 5.33
C PRO A 344 -23.96 -31.20 4.36
N HIS A 345 -24.67 -31.17 3.23
CA HIS A 345 -24.61 -32.18 2.18
C HIS A 345 -23.61 -31.84 1.06
N ILE A 346 -22.97 -30.66 1.14
CA ILE A 346 -21.97 -30.19 0.18
C ILE A 346 -20.61 -30.22 0.88
N SER A 347 -19.62 -30.88 0.27
CA SER A 347 -18.23 -30.82 0.73
C SER A 347 -17.66 -29.45 0.39
N ILE A 348 -17.20 -28.70 1.39
CA ILE A 348 -16.64 -27.35 1.20
C ILE A 348 -15.23 -27.32 1.78
N ASP A 349 -14.25 -27.17 0.91
CA ASP A 349 -12.84 -27.02 1.26
C ASP A 349 -12.36 -25.59 0.94
N ILE A 350 -11.32 -25.14 1.62
CA ILE A 350 -10.62 -23.89 1.30
C ILE A 350 -9.16 -24.21 1.00
N ALA A 351 -8.66 -23.72 -0.13
CA ALA A 351 -7.27 -23.83 -0.49
C ALA A 351 -6.43 -22.77 0.22
N GLU A 352 -5.11 -23.00 0.28
CA GLU A 352 -4.17 -21.95 0.66
C GLU A 352 -4.25 -20.78 -0.33
N TYR A 353 -3.96 -19.57 0.18
CA TYR A 353 -3.98 -18.37 -0.65
C TYR A 353 -2.89 -18.41 -1.72
N PHE A 354 -3.10 -17.72 -2.84
CA PHE A 354 -2.15 -17.64 -3.96
C PHE A 354 -0.70 -17.45 -3.49
N GLY A 355 -0.47 -16.44 -2.65
CA GLY A 355 0.79 -16.30 -1.92
C GLY A 355 2.00 -15.96 -2.79
N TYR A 356 3.17 -16.01 -2.17
CA TYR A 356 4.47 -15.85 -2.82
C TYR A 356 5.04 -17.18 -3.30
N HIS A 357 4.26 -17.90 -4.11
CA HIS A 357 4.65 -19.21 -4.63
C HIS A 357 5.93 -19.13 -5.50
N PRO A 358 6.84 -20.12 -5.51
CA PRO A 358 8.08 -20.06 -6.29
C PRO A 358 7.91 -19.75 -7.78
N LYS A 359 6.80 -20.14 -8.39
CA LYS A 359 6.46 -19.81 -9.79
C LYS A 359 6.19 -18.32 -10.02
N LEU A 360 5.80 -17.57 -8.99
CA LEU A 360 5.64 -16.12 -9.08
C LEU A 360 6.97 -15.43 -9.37
N ARG A 361 8.09 -16.01 -8.95
CA ARG A 361 9.44 -15.49 -9.23
C ARG A 361 9.66 -15.43 -10.74
N THR A 362 9.24 -16.45 -11.48
CA THR A 362 9.35 -16.48 -12.94
C THR A 362 8.63 -15.28 -13.56
N VAL A 363 7.40 -14.99 -13.11
CA VAL A 363 6.62 -13.86 -13.61
C VAL A 363 7.31 -12.53 -13.30
N LEU A 364 7.76 -12.32 -12.05
CA LEU A 364 8.39 -11.06 -11.69
C LEU A 364 9.75 -10.85 -12.35
N LEU A 365 10.54 -11.91 -12.58
CA LEU A 365 11.78 -11.82 -13.35
C LEU A 365 11.49 -11.48 -14.81
N GLU A 366 10.42 -12.03 -15.40
CA GLU A 366 9.99 -11.65 -16.75
C GLU A 366 9.59 -10.17 -16.82
N ARG A 367 8.76 -9.70 -15.87
CA ARG A 367 8.34 -8.29 -15.80
C ARG A 367 9.53 -7.34 -15.57
N MET A 368 10.49 -7.76 -14.76
CA MET A 368 11.75 -7.05 -14.55
C MET A 368 12.56 -6.96 -15.85
N ASN A 369 12.75 -8.07 -16.55
CA ASN A 369 13.50 -8.10 -17.81
C ASN A 369 12.83 -7.24 -18.89
N GLN A 370 11.49 -7.32 -19.01
CA GLN A 370 10.70 -6.46 -19.90
C GLN A 370 10.87 -4.96 -19.56
N ALA A 371 11.03 -4.60 -18.29
CA ALA A 371 11.29 -3.23 -17.90
C ALA A 371 12.75 -2.81 -18.19
N LEU A 372 13.71 -3.73 -18.04
CA LEU A 372 15.13 -3.48 -18.30
C LEU A 372 15.45 -3.32 -19.79
N ASP A 373 14.76 -4.06 -20.66
CA ASP A 373 14.95 -4.04 -22.11
C ASP A 373 14.02 -3.05 -22.85
N GLY A 374 13.09 -2.41 -22.12
CA GLY A 374 12.16 -1.41 -22.66
C GLY A 374 10.92 -1.99 -23.36
N THR A 375 10.65 -3.30 -23.23
CA THR A 375 9.46 -3.95 -23.82
C THR A 375 8.24 -4.00 -22.89
N SER A 376 8.37 -3.49 -21.66
CA SER A 376 7.28 -3.44 -20.67
C SER A 376 6.09 -2.63 -21.16
N THR A 377 4.90 -3.23 -21.10
CA THR A 377 3.65 -2.51 -21.38
C THR A 377 3.25 -1.54 -20.27
N GLY A 378 3.89 -1.60 -19.10
CA GLY A 378 3.62 -0.68 -17.98
C GLY A 378 3.90 0.78 -18.33
N MET A 379 4.77 1.04 -19.30
CA MET A 379 5.00 2.41 -19.80
C MET A 379 3.74 3.07 -20.35
N GLN A 380 2.81 2.28 -20.92
CA GLN A 380 1.54 2.82 -21.39
C GLN A 380 0.69 3.38 -20.23
N ASP A 381 0.79 2.81 -19.04
CA ASP A 381 0.08 3.31 -17.86
C ASP A 381 0.65 4.62 -17.37
N LEU A 382 1.97 4.79 -17.47
CA LEU A 382 2.63 6.06 -17.17
C LEU A 382 2.20 7.16 -18.14
N GLU A 383 2.07 6.83 -19.43
CA GLU A 383 1.52 7.76 -20.43
C GLU A 383 0.04 8.08 -20.22
N ASN A 384 -0.77 7.07 -19.88
CA ASN A 384 -2.18 7.26 -19.58
C ASN A 384 -2.36 8.16 -18.35
N PHE A 385 -1.53 7.98 -17.33
CA PHE A 385 -1.50 8.84 -16.15
C PHE A 385 -1.16 10.28 -16.51
N ARG A 386 -0.13 10.53 -17.35
CA ARG A 386 0.20 11.90 -17.78
C ARG A 386 -0.97 12.58 -18.47
N LYS A 387 -1.64 11.90 -19.42
CA LYS A 387 -2.84 12.42 -20.10
C LYS A 387 -3.96 12.73 -19.10
N TYR A 388 -4.20 11.82 -18.17
CA TYR A 388 -5.19 12.02 -17.12
C TYR A 388 -4.88 13.26 -16.25
N ALA A 389 -3.62 13.42 -15.83
CA ALA A 389 -3.17 14.53 -15.01
C ALA A 389 -3.23 15.88 -15.75
N GLU A 390 -2.94 15.91 -17.05
CA GLU A 390 -3.10 17.09 -17.91
C GLU A 390 -4.57 17.53 -18.00
N GLU A 391 -5.49 16.58 -18.14
CA GLU A 391 -6.93 16.87 -18.33
C GLU A 391 -7.64 17.26 -17.03
N HIS A 392 -7.31 16.61 -15.91
CA HIS A 392 -8.07 16.72 -14.66
C HIS A 392 -7.34 17.52 -13.59
N GLY A 393 -6.06 17.82 -13.80
CA GLY A 393 -5.15 18.13 -12.72
C GLY A 393 -4.91 16.88 -11.86
N TYR A 394 -3.68 16.71 -11.39
CA TYR A 394 -3.40 15.74 -10.34
C TYR A 394 -2.61 16.44 -9.25
N GLU A 395 -3.30 16.88 -8.20
CA GLU A 395 -2.61 17.23 -6.96
C GLU A 395 -2.20 15.92 -6.28
N HIS A 396 -0.93 15.84 -5.85
CA HIS A 396 -0.44 14.81 -4.94
C HIS A 396 -1.21 14.89 -3.62
N HIS A 397 -2.42 14.36 -3.60
CA HIS A 397 -3.17 14.19 -2.38
C HIS A 397 -2.59 12.98 -1.67
N HIS A 398 -1.79 13.24 -0.63
CA HIS A 398 -1.41 12.24 0.38
C HIS A 398 -2.64 11.78 1.21
N HIS A 399 -3.76 11.43 0.57
CA HIS A 399 -4.92 10.81 1.20
C HIS A 399 -4.65 9.31 1.35
N HIS A 400 -4.12 8.92 2.51
CA HIS A 400 -4.30 7.55 3.01
C HIS A 400 -4.86 7.56 4.44
#